data_AF-A0A5C8AIJ7-F1
#
_entry.id   AF-A0A5C8AIJ7-F1
#
_cell.length_a   1.000
_cell.length_b   1.000
_cell.length_c   1.000
_cell.angle_alpha   90.00
_cell.angle_beta   90.00
_cell.angle_gamma   90.00
#
_symmetry.space_group_name_H-M   'P 1'
#
loop_
_entity.id
_entity.type
_entity.pdbx_description
1 polymer ?
#
loop_
_entity_poly.entity_id
_entity_poly.type
_entity_poly.pdbx_seq_one_letter_code
_entity_poly.pdbx_strand_id
1 'polypeptide(L)' 'MCGIVAIIGNGNIENALNKIRHRGLDATKIVYSDNVAVGFNRLAINDKSENGTQPFEFGNLIGVFNGEIYNADELRKEY' A
#
# COMPACT_ATOMS: atom_id res chain seq x y z
N MET A 1 9.37 -2.00 -8.37
CA MET A 1 9.07 -1.61 -6.97
C MET A 1 7.73 -0.92 -6.95
N CYS A 2 6.83 -1.27 -6.02
CA CYS A 2 5.50 -0.67 -5.84
C CYS A 2 5.48 0.87 -5.76
N GLY A 3 4.29 1.47 -5.84
CA GLY A 3 4.07 2.91 -5.70
C GLY A 3 3.16 3.22 -4.51
N ILE A 4 3.49 4.25 -3.73
CA ILE A 4 2.67 4.78 -2.64
C ILE A 4 2.26 6.21 -2.98
N VAL A 5 1.00 6.57 -2.72
CA VAL A 5 0.53 7.95 -2.67
C VAL A 5 -0.24 8.15 -1.37
N ALA A 6 -0.01 9.27 -0.69
CA ALA A 6 -0.84 9.74 0.40
C ALA A 6 -1.21 11.21 0.18
N ILE A 7 -2.46 11.56 0.45
CA ILE A 7 -2.99 12.92 0.37
C ILE A 7 -3.62 13.25 1.72
N ILE A 8 -3.29 14.43 2.25
CA ILE A 8 -3.98 15.03 3.40
C ILE A 8 -4.66 16.31 2.90
N GLY A 9 -5.95 16.45 3.12
CA GLY A 9 -6.80 17.49 2.57
C GLY A 9 -7.34 17.13 1.18
N ASN A 10 -7.46 18.14 0.32
CA ASN A 10 -8.06 17.99 -1.00
C ASN A 10 -7.03 17.51 -2.03
N GLY A 11 -7.38 16.47 -2.79
CA GLY A 11 -6.59 16.01 -3.92
C GLY A 11 -7.23 14.83 -4.63
N ASN A 12 -6.78 14.54 -5.85
CA ASN A 12 -7.25 13.41 -6.65
C ASN A 12 -6.21 12.29 -6.60
N ILE A 13 -6.44 11.32 -5.71
CA ILE A 13 -5.49 10.24 -5.46
C ILE A 13 -5.44 9.24 -6.62
N GLU A 14 -6.56 9.02 -7.33
CA GLU A 14 -6.60 8.16 -8.51
C GLU A 14 -5.68 8.68 -9.61
N ASN A 15 -5.72 9.97 -9.89
CA ASN A 15 -4.85 10.62 -10.87
C ASN A 15 -3.38 10.53 -10.45
N ALA A 16 -3.09 10.76 -9.17
CA ALA A 16 -1.73 10.64 -8.64
C ALA A 16 -1.19 9.20 -8.74
N LEU A 17 -2.01 8.19 -8.39
CA LEU A 17 -1.65 6.78 -8.55
C LEU A 17 -1.47 6.40 -10.01
N ASN A 18 -2.33 6.89 -10.91
CA ASN A 18 -2.21 6.58 -12.33
C ASN A 18 -0.87 7.06 -12.93
N LYS A 19 -0.37 8.23 -12.51
CA LYS A 19 0.95 8.74 -12.92
C LYS A 19 2.11 7.83 -12.53
N ILE A 20 1.97 7.08 -11.43
CA ILE A 20 2.98 6.13 -10.95
C ILE A 20 2.57 4.66 -11.17
N ARG A 21 1.62 4.39 -12.08
CA ARG A 21 1.13 3.03 -12.35
C ARG A 21 2.24 2.07 -12.78
N HIS A 22 3.24 2.55 -13.49
CA HIS A 22 4.41 1.76 -13.91
C HIS A 22 5.19 1.13 -12.74
N ARG A 23 4.99 1.59 -11.49
CA ARG A 23 5.60 1.02 -10.28
C ARG A 23 4.87 -0.22 -9.75
N GLY A 24 3.64 -0.48 -10.16
CA GLY A 24 2.91 -1.67 -9.74
C GLY A 24 1.70 -1.92 -10.62
N LEU A 25 1.75 -3.00 -11.40
CA LEU A 25 0.75 -3.32 -12.41
C LEU A 25 -0.24 -4.39 -11.95
N ASP A 26 0.03 -5.06 -10.83
CA ASP A 26 -0.70 -6.25 -10.41
C ASP A 26 -1.99 -5.92 -9.66
N ALA A 27 -1.98 -4.87 -8.83
CA ALA A 27 -3.17 -4.41 -8.13
C ALA A 27 -3.06 -2.93 -7.74
N THR A 28 -4.21 -2.28 -7.55
CA THR A 28 -4.32 -0.94 -6.98
C THR A 28 -5.38 -0.95 -5.89
N LYS A 29 -5.08 -0.42 -4.70
CA LYS A 29 -6.06 -0.23 -3.62
C LYS A 29 -5.88 1.16 -3.02
N ILE A 30 -7.00 1.74 -2.59
CA ILE A 30 -7.08 3.06 -1.96
C ILE A 30 -7.92 2.91 -0.69
N VAL A 31 -7.48 3.53 0.39
CA VAL A 31 -8.23 3.67 1.64
C VAL A 31 -8.44 5.17 1.90
N TYR A 32 -9.68 5.53 2.21
CA TYR A 32 -10.09 6.89 2.55
C TYR A 32 -10.45 6.94 4.04
N SER A 33 -9.98 7.97 4.75
CA SER A 33 -10.33 8.22 6.15
C SER A 33 -10.30 9.71 6.44
N ASP A 34 -11.43 10.28 6.87
CA ASP A 34 -11.60 11.71 7.13
C ASP A 34 -11.04 12.61 6.01
N ASN A 35 -9.96 13.34 6.29
CA ASN A 35 -9.26 14.22 5.36
C ASN A 35 -8.01 13.56 4.76
N VAL A 36 -7.89 12.24 4.80
CA VAL A 36 -6.73 11.48 4.33
C VAL A 36 -7.16 10.45 3.29
N ALA A 37 -6.39 10.35 2.22
CA ALA A 37 -6.46 9.25 1.27
C ALA A 37 -5.08 8.61 1.14
N VAL A 38 -4.99 7.29 1.25
CA VAL A 38 -3.75 6.52 1.07
C VAL A 38 -3.98 5.46 0.01
N GLY A 39 -3.07 5.35 -0.94
CA GLY A 39 -3.20 4.47 -2.08
C GLY A 39 -1.90 3.80 -2.45
N PHE A 40 -2.04 2.64 -3.08
CA PHE A 40 -0.91 1.78 -3.41
C PHE A 40 -1.09 1.12 -4.77
N ASN A 41 -0.03 1.16 -5.58
CA ASN A 41 0.11 0.35 -6.79
C ASN A 41 1.07 -0.78 -6.50
N ARG A 42 0.59 -2.01 -6.56
CA ARG A 42 1.29 -3.22 -6.15
C ARG A 42 2.06 -3.86 -7.30
N LEU A 43 3.30 -4.23 -7.01
CA LEU A 43 4.06 -5.25 -7.73
C LEU A 43 4.18 -6.46 -6.79
N ALA A 44 3.55 -7.58 -7.13
CA ALA A 44 3.42 -8.77 -6.31
C ALA A 44 4.69 -9.63 -6.36
N ILE A 45 5.61 -9.39 -5.43
CA ILE A 45 6.84 -10.19 -5.26
C ILE A 45 6.62 -11.26 -4.20
N ASN A 46 6.39 -10.84 -2.96
CA ASN A 46 6.08 -11.70 -1.81
C ASN A 46 4.55 -11.82 -1.64
N ASP A 47 4.09 -13.06 -1.38
CA ASP A 47 2.68 -13.46 -1.29
C ASP A 47 1.82 -12.99 -2.49
N LYS A 48 1.69 -13.82 -3.52
CA LYS A 48 0.97 -13.44 -4.74
C LYS A 48 -0.56 -13.41 -4.60
N SER A 49 -1.10 -13.70 -3.42
CA SER A 49 -2.54 -13.61 -3.17
C SER A 49 -3.01 -12.14 -3.07
N GLU A 50 -4.33 -11.95 -3.03
CA GLU A 50 -4.94 -10.64 -2.81
C GLU A 50 -4.68 -10.11 -1.40
N ASN A 51 -4.41 -10.99 -0.42
CA ASN A 51 -4.14 -10.63 0.97
C ASN A 51 -2.89 -9.75 1.11
N GLY A 52 -1.94 -9.83 0.17
CA GLY A 52 -0.76 -8.97 0.12
C GLY A 52 -1.01 -7.56 -0.42
N THR A 53 -2.26 -7.19 -0.71
CA THR A 53 -2.61 -5.88 -1.29
C THR A 53 -2.76 -4.81 -0.22
N GLN A 54 -1.91 -3.79 -0.30
CA GLN A 54 -1.88 -2.64 0.59
C GLN A 54 -2.75 -1.50 0.08
N PRO A 55 -3.23 -0.55 0.91
CA PRO A 55 -2.94 -0.40 2.35
C PRO A 55 -3.48 -1.53 3.23
N PHE A 56 -2.72 -1.86 4.27
CA PHE A 56 -3.14 -2.77 5.34
C PHE A 56 -3.91 -2.00 6.42
N GLU A 57 -4.92 -2.63 7.00
CA GLU A 57 -5.79 -2.04 8.01
C GLU A 57 -5.75 -2.92 9.27
N PHE A 58 -5.48 -2.32 10.44
CA PHE A 58 -5.46 -3.03 11.72
C PHE A 58 -6.02 -2.13 12.84
N GLY A 59 -7.22 -2.43 13.32
CA GLY A 59 -7.92 -1.57 14.28
C GLY A 59 -8.16 -0.18 13.68
N ASN A 60 -7.60 0.86 14.31
CA ASN A 60 -7.64 2.24 13.83
C ASN A 60 -6.36 2.67 13.06
N LEU A 61 -5.52 1.71 12.67
CA LEU A 61 -4.26 1.96 11.97
C LEU A 61 -4.38 1.60 10.49
N ILE A 62 -3.80 2.46 9.64
CA ILE A 62 -3.59 2.20 8.21
C ILE A 62 -2.08 2.16 7.96
N GLY A 63 -1.58 1.04 7.40
CA GLY A 63 -0.18 0.82 7.10
C GLY A 63 0.09 0.72 5.60
N VAL A 64 1.12 1.41 5.13
CA VAL A 64 1.68 1.26 3.77
C VAL A 64 3.20 1.20 3.80
N PHE A 65 3.77 0.39 2.92
CA PHE A 65 5.20 0.13 2.85
C PHE A 65 5.63 -0.23 1.42
N ASN A 66 6.72 0.38 0.97
CA ASN A 66 7.37 0.06 -0.30
C ASN A 66 8.81 -0.35 -0.04
N GLY A 67 9.05 -1.66 -0.05
CA GLY A 67 10.34 -2.28 0.20
C GLY A 67 10.14 -3.76 0.51
N GLU A 68 11.16 -4.39 1.08
CA GLU A 68 11.10 -5.77 1.57
C GLU A 68 11.61 -5.82 3.01
N ILE A 69 10.89 -6.51 3.90
CA ILE A 69 11.34 -6.76 5.27
C ILE A 69 11.97 -8.16 5.27
N TYR A 70 13.29 -8.22 5.11
CA TYR A 70 14.00 -9.48 4.91
C TYR A 70 13.89 -10.46 6.08
N ASN A 71 13.72 -9.95 7.30
CA ASN A 71 13.54 -10.73 8.52
C ASN A 71 12.06 -10.84 8.96
N ALA A 72 11.10 -10.71 8.03
CA ALA A 72 9.66 -10.75 8.36
C ALA A 72 9.24 -12.03 9.10
N ASP A 73 9.83 -13.18 8.77
CA ASP A 73 9.49 -14.45 9.42
C ASP A 73 10.02 -14.55 10.86
N GLU A 74 11.09 -13.84 11.19
CA GLU A 74 11.60 -13.73 12.57
C GLU A 74 10.69 -12.80 13.37
N LEU A 75 10.36 -11.62 12.81
CA LEU A 75 9.50 -10.65 13.45
C LEU A 75 8.10 -11.21 13.76
N ARG A 76 7.50 -12.00 12.85
CA ARG A 76 6.20 -12.67 13.08
C ARG A 76 6.21 -13.71 14.22
N LYS A 77 7.39 -14.19 14.63
CA LYS A 77 7.53 -15.12 15.76
C LYS A 77 7.75 -14.37 17.08
N GLU A 78 8.36 -13.19 17.00
CA GLU A 78 8.68 -12.36 18.16
C GLU A 78 7.48 -11.52 18.62
N TYR A 79 6.67 -11.03 17.68
CA TYR A 79 5.48 -10.20 17.89
C TYR A 79 4.21 -10.88 17.39
#